data_AF-A0A7C8GWU2-F1
#
_entry.id   AF-A0A7C8GWU2-F1
#
_cell.length_a   1.000
_cell.length_b   1.000
_cell.length_c   1.000
_cell.angle_alpha   90.00
_cell.angle_beta   90.00
_cell.angle_gamma   90.00
#
_symmetry.space_group_name_H-M   'P 1'
#
loop_
_entity.id
_entity.type
_entity.pdbx_description
1 polymer ?
#
loop_
_entity_poly.entity_id
_entity_poly.type
_entity_poly.pdbx_seq_one_letter_code
_entity_poly.pdbx_strand_id
1 'polypeptide(L)'
;MIPVIAFKNKAKEDRYLANGPDAGDWDDEELDVHIDDIQNAFLIWRIDKTKPTQEDLENIIKESREHKQNMIERFGDASLISYDVEKWLEDYEAAWIEITKEQLEASKEWN
;
A
#
# COMPACT_ATOMS: atom_id res chain seq x y z
N MET A 1 -10.48 -3.43 -16.75
CA MET A 1 -9.82 -3.84 -15.51
C MET A 1 -8.33 -3.57 -15.63
N ILE A 2 -7.72 -3.09 -14.55
CA ILE A 2 -6.30 -2.77 -14.46
C ILE A 2 -5.72 -3.59 -13.30
N PRO A 3 -4.69 -4.43 -13.54
CA PRO A 3 -4.10 -5.24 -12.49
C PRO A 3 -3.20 -4.38 -11.59
N VAL A 4 -3.32 -4.58 -10.28
CA VAL A 4 -2.53 -3.88 -9.25
C VAL A 4 -2.12 -4.87 -8.15
N ILE A 5 -1.18 -4.47 -7.31
CA ILE A 5 -0.95 -5.09 -6.00
C ILE A 5 -1.57 -4.18 -4.94
N ALA A 6 -2.33 -4.77 -4.03
CA ALA A 6 -2.77 -4.14 -2.78
C ALA A 6 -2.25 -4.98 -1.60
N PHE A 7 -2.24 -4.41 -0.40
CA PHE A 7 -1.83 -5.12 0.81
C PHE A 7 -3.07 -5.54 1.60
N LYS A 8 -3.45 -6.82 1.50
CA LYS A 8 -4.62 -7.38 2.20
C LYS A 8 -4.28 -7.71 3.64
N ASN A 9 -5.12 -7.30 4.59
CA ASN A 9 -4.95 -7.66 6.00
C ASN A 9 -5.16 -9.19 6.16
N LYS A 10 -4.23 -9.88 6.83
CA LYS A 10 -4.28 -11.34 7.00
C LYS A 10 -5.37 -11.82 7.95
N ALA A 11 -5.79 -10.96 8.88
CA ALA A 11 -6.75 -11.28 9.93
C ALA A 11 -8.19 -10.85 9.61
N LYS A 12 -8.37 -10.03 8.58
CA LYS A 12 -9.67 -9.45 8.22
C LYS A 12 -10.08 -9.83 6.80
N GLU A 13 -11.37 -10.04 6.60
CA GLU A 13 -11.93 -10.31 5.29
C GLU A 13 -12.08 -9.00 4.50
N ASP A 14 -11.59 -9.00 3.24
CA ASP A 14 -11.73 -7.90 2.28
C ASP A 14 -11.29 -6.51 2.76
N ARG A 15 -10.29 -6.49 3.65
CA ARG A 15 -9.68 -5.29 4.21
C ARG A 15 -8.25 -5.11 3.72
N TYR A 16 -7.89 -3.88 3.36
CA TYR A 16 -6.63 -3.55 2.73
C TYR A 16 -5.98 -2.32 3.39
N LEU A 17 -4.66 -2.28 3.42
CA LEU A 17 -3.89 -1.17 3.96
C LEU A 17 -4.26 0.13 3.23
N ALA A 18 -4.71 1.13 3.99
CA ALA A 18 -5.00 2.46 3.47
C ALA A 18 -3.73 3.18 2.94
N ASN A 19 -3.89 4.06 1.96
CA ASN A 19 -2.81 4.94 1.51
C ASN A 19 -2.63 6.15 2.45
N GLY A 20 -2.30 5.85 3.70
CA GLY A 20 -2.21 6.82 4.77
C GLY A 20 -3.52 7.05 5.54
N PRO A 21 -3.44 7.77 6.68
CA PRO A 21 -4.56 7.90 7.61
C PRO A 21 -5.76 8.68 7.03
N ASP A 22 -5.52 9.62 6.11
CA ASP A 22 -6.58 10.42 5.50
C ASP A 22 -7.42 9.63 4.47
N ALA A 23 -6.89 8.53 3.96
CA ALA A 23 -7.56 7.61 3.05
C ALA A 23 -8.24 6.43 3.78
N GLY A 24 -8.09 6.35 5.11
CA GLY A 24 -8.57 5.23 5.91
C GLY A 24 -10.10 5.15 6.04
N ASP A 25 -10.59 3.93 6.29
CA ASP A 25 -11.98 3.74 6.73
C ASP A 25 -12.07 4.01 8.24
N TRP A 26 -12.71 5.12 8.63
CA TRP A 26 -12.84 5.52 10.03
C TRP A 26 -13.76 4.62 10.86
N ASP A 27 -14.52 3.73 10.22
CA ASP A 27 -15.31 2.70 10.90
C ASP A 27 -14.49 1.42 11.20
N ASP A 28 -13.27 1.29 10.64
CA ASP A 28 -12.32 0.22 10.93
C ASP A 28 -11.27 0.69 11.96
N GLU A 29 -11.00 -0.12 13.00
CA GLU A 29 -10.11 0.25 14.12
C GLU A 29 -8.67 0.51 13.67
N GLU A 30 -8.22 -0.19 12.64
CA GLU A 30 -6.88 -0.07 12.05
C GLU A 30 -6.88 0.78 10.78
N LEU A 31 -8.01 1.43 10.46
CA LEU A 31 -8.25 2.25 9.27
C LEU A 31 -8.16 1.49 7.94
N ASP A 32 -8.26 0.16 7.96
CA ASP A 32 -8.22 -0.66 6.75
C ASP A 32 -9.41 -0.40 5.85
N VAL A 33 -9.13 -0.14 4.57
CA VAL A 33 -10.18 0.14 3.58
C VAL A 33 -10.83 -1.16 3.10
N HIS A 34 -12.14 -1.13 2.88
CA HIS A 34 -12.87 -2.24 2.30
C HIS A 34 -12.57 -2.38 0.80
N ILE A 35 -12.72 -3.57 0.22
CA ILE A 35 -12.51 -3.83 -1.22
C ILE A 35 -13.36 -2.93 -2.13
N ASP A 36 -14.54 -2.50 -1.67
CA ASP A 36 -15.41 -1.59 -2.43
C ASP A 36 -14.80 -0.18 -2.57
N ASP A 37 -13.92 0.20 -1.65
CA ASP A 37 -13.20 1.48 -1.59
C ASP A 37 -11.70 1.34 -1.86
N ILE A 38 -11.32 0.30 -2.62
CA ILE A 38 -9.92 -0.06 -2.89
C ILE A 38 -9.07 1.06 -3.51
N GLN A 39 -9.68 2.07 -4.13
CA GLN A 39 -8.98 3.28 -4.60
C GLN A 39 -8.27 4.05 -3.49
N ASN A 40 -8.70 3.87 -2.24
CA ASN A 40 -8.09 4.50 -1.07
C ASN A 40 -6.97 3.65 -0.45
N ALA A 41 -6.76 2.42 -0.94
CA ALA A 41 -5.68 1.55 -0.48
C ALA A 41 -4.33 2.01 -1.04
N PHE A 42 -3.25 1.56 -0.39
CA PHE A 42 -1.92 1.64 -0.97
C PHE A 42 -1.83 0.65 -2.15
N LEU A 43 -1.73 1.16 -3.37
CA LEU A 43 -1.73 0.39 -4.61
C LEU A 43 -0.40 0.49 -5.35
N ILE A 44 0.10 -0.66 -5.84
CA ILE A 44 1.22 -0.72 -6.77
C ILE A 44 0.68 -1.08 -8.15
N TRP A 45 0.90 -0.20 -9.13
CA TRP A 45 0.52 -0.45 -10.52
C TRP A 45 1.65 -0.08 -11.48
N ARG A 46 1.68 -0.72 -12.64
CA ARG A 46 2.64 -0.40 -13.69
C ARG A 46 2.10 0.67 -14.63
N ILE A 47 2.97 1.57 -15.10
CA ILE A 47 2.61 2.63 -16.07
C ILE A 47 2.07 2.03 -17.37
N ASP A 48 2.64 0.90 -17.80
CA ASP A 48 2.19 0.14 -18.98
C ASP A 48 0.88 -0.65 -18.75
N LYS A 49 0.32 -0.61 -17.53
CA LYS A 49 -0.90 -1.30 -17.09
C LYS A 49 -0.85 -2.82 -17.24
N THR A 50 0.34 -3.40 -17.40
CA THR A 50 0.53 -4.84 -17.31
C THR A 50 0.48 -5.29 -15.86
N LYS A 51 0.24 -6.59 -15.64
CA LYS A 51 0.16 -7.16 -14.29
C LYS A 51 1.49 -6.93 -13.56
N PRO A 52 1.50 -6.24 -12.40
CA PRO A 52 2.70 -6.14 -11.59
C PRO A 52 3.22 -7.52 -11.21
N THR A 53 4.50 -7.62 -11.00
CA THR A 53 5.24 -8.86 -10.75
C THR A 53 5.77 -8.88 -9.32
N GLN A 54 6.36 -10.00 -8.93
CA GLN A 54 7.08 -10.10 -7.67
C GLN A 54 8.26 -9.10 -7.59
N GLU A 55 8.93 -8.82 -8.72
CA GLU A 55 10.01 -7.84 -8.79
C GLU A 55 9.52 -6.42 -8.48
N ASP A 56 8.30 -6.07 -8.93
CA ASP A 56 7.69 -4.78 -8.63
C ASP A 56 7.44 -4.60 -7.12
N LEU A 57 7.02 -5.66 -6.42
CA LEU A 57 6.90 -5.66 -4.95
C LEU A 57 8.26 -5.57 -4.25
N GLU A 58 9.25 -6.33 -4.72
CA GLU A 58 10.61 -6.31 -4.17
C GLU A 58 11.29 -4.95 -4.30
N ASN A 59 11.02 -4.22 -5.39
CA ASN A 59 11.49 -2.86 -5.59
C ASN A 59 10.88 -1.90 -4.55
N ILE A 60 9.58 -1.98 -4.30
CA ILE A 60 8.90 -1.17 -3.27
C ILE A 60 9.44 -1.47 -1.86
N ILE A 61 9.67 -2.75 -1.54
CA ILE A 61 10.30 -3.15 -0.28
C ILE A 61 11.69 -2.52 -0.15
N LYS A 62 12.51 -2.60 -1.20
CA LYS A 62 13.85 -2.02 -1.22
C LYS A 62 13.82 -0.50 -1.04
N GLU A 63 12.94 0.20 -1.76
CA GLU A 63 12.76 1.65 -1.66
C GLU A 63 12.35 2.06 -0.24
N SER A 64 11.42 1.33 0.39
CA SER A 64 11.01 1.62 1.78
C SER A 64 12.16 1.42 2.77
N ARG A 65 13.02 0.41 2.57
CA ARG A 65 14.21 0.19 3.39
C ARG A 65 15.24 1.31 3.25
N GLU A 66 15.49 1.76 2.02
CA GLU A 66 16.39 2.90 1.75
C GLU A 66 15.83 4.20 2.35
N HIS A 67 14.52 4.43 2.25
CA HIS A 67 13.84 5.55 2.89
C HIS A 67 14.02 5.51 4.41
N LYS A 68 13.74 4.37 5.05
CA LYS A 68 13.91 4.16 6.49
C LYS A 68 15.34 4.43 6.95
N GLN A 69 16.35 3.92 6.24
CA GLN A 69 17.76 4.18 6.54
C GLN A 69 18.08 5.68 6.48
N ASN A 70 17.63 6.36 5.43
CA ASN A 70 17.83 7.80 5.26
C ASN A 70 17.19 8.62 6.38
N MET A 71 15.98 8.25 6.81
CA MET A 71 15.29 8.90 7.92
C MET A 71 16.05 8.74 9.24
N ILE A 72 16.56 7.54 9.53
CA ILE A 72 17.36 7.28 10.73
C ILE A 72 18.69 8.05 10.68
N GLU A 73 19.37 8.08 9.53
CA GLU A 73 20.62 8.82 9.37
C GLU A 73 20.45 10.33 9.59
N ARG A 74 19.32 10.90 9.17
CA ARG A 74 19.05 12.35 9.26
C ARG A 74 18.46 12.79 10.58
N PHE A 75 17.60 11.97 11.18
CA PHE A 75 16.76 12.36 12.32
C PHE A 75 16.98 11.48 13.56
N GLY A 76 17.85 10.47 13.46
CA GLY A 76 18.18 9.54 14.53
C GLY A 76 17.19 8.38 14.68
N ASP A 77 17.48 7.51 15.66
CA ASP A 77 16.72 6.28 15.92
C ASP A 77 15.27 6.53 16.37
N ALA A 78 14.94 7.75 16.80
CA ALA A 78 13.59 8.16 17.19
C ALA A 78 12.75 8.69 16.02
N SER A 79 13.25 8.58 14.78
CA SER A 79 12.53 9.00 13.58
C SER A 79 11.21 8.22 13.41
N LEU A 80 10.14 8.94 13.07
CA LEU A 80 8.87 8.33 12.72
C LEU A 80 8.97 7.76 11.30
N ILE A 81 8.87 6.44 11.16
CA ILE A 81 8.90 5.74 9.88
C ILE A 81 7.49 5.23 9.57
N SER A 82 6.77 5.98 8.74
CA SER A 82 5.45 5.57 8.25
C SER A 82 5.52 4.66 7.02
N TYR A 83 6.55 4.83 6.17
CA TYR A 83 6.79 4.02 4.98
C TYR A 83 7.78 2.88 5.27
N ASP A 84 7.27 1.81 5.88
CA ASP A 84 8.03 0.59 6.21
C ASP A 84 7.26 -0.66 5.74
N VAL A 85 7.51 -1.05 4.49
CA VAL A 85 6.76 -2.14 3.84
C VAL A 85 7.08 -3.47 4.49
N GLU A 86 8.31 -3.68 4.99
CA GLU A 86 8.67 -4.89 5.73
C GLU A 86 7.84 -5.03 7.00
N LYS A 87 7.60 -3.90 7.71
CA LYS A 87 6.73 -3.88 8.88
C LYS A 87 5.28 -4.14 8.52
N TRP A 88 4.77 -3.56 7.43
CA TRP A 88 3.42 -3.85 6.94
C TRP A 88 3.24 -5.34 6.63
N LEU A 89 4.23 -5.97 6.00
CA LEU A 89 4.15 -7.39 5.65
C LEU A 89 4.10 -8.35 6.85
N GLU A 90 4.24 -7.88 8.09
CA GLU A 90 3.92 -8.68 9.29
C GLU A 90 2.41 -8.95 9.39
N ASP A 91 1.58 -7.93 9.17
CA ASP A 91 0.12 -7.98 9.32
C ASP A 91 -0.64 -8.13 7.99
N TYR A 92 0.00 -7.75 6.88
CA TYR A 92 -0.57 -7.74 5.54
C TYR A 92 0.13 -8.72 4.60
N GLU A 93 -0.58 -9.16 3.55
CA GLU A 93 -0.03 -9.92 2.43
C GLU A 93 -0.28 -9.20 1.10
N ALA A 94 0.64 -9.34 0.15
CA ALA A 94 0.46 -8.78 -1.18
C ALA A 94 -0.62 -9.55 -1.96
N ALA A 95 -1.63 -8.84 -2.43
CA ALA A 95 -2.75 -9.37 -3.20
C ALA A 95 -2.77 -8.76 -4.60
N TRP A 96 -2.70 -9.62 -5.62
CA TRP A 96 -2.86 -9.21 -7.03
C TRP A 96 -4.33 -9.18 -7.38
N ILE A 97 -4.86 -7.97 -7.52
CA ILE A 97 -6.28 -7.74 -7.78
C ILE A 97 -6.47 -6.94 -9.07
N GLU A 98 -7.72 -6.85 -9.50
CA GLU A 98 -8.12 -6.04 -10.65
C GLU A 98 -9.03 -4.91 -10.21
N ILE A 99 -8.72 -3.68 -10.62
CA ILE A 99 -9.54 -2.49 -10.36
C ILE A 99 -10.07 -1.87 -11.65
N THR A 100 -11.08 -1.02 -11.54
CA THR A 100 -11.59 -0.26 -12.69
C THR A 100 -10.62 0.89 -13.04
N LYS A 101 -10.84 1.50 -14.22
CA LYS A 101 -10.08 2.69 -14.58
C LYS A 101 -10.43 3.85 -13.66
N GLU A 102 -11.70 3.97 -13.31
CA GLU A 102 -12.24 4.99 -12.41
C GLU A 102 -11.60 4.89 -11.02
N GLN A 103 -11.46 3.68 -10.48
CA GLN A 103 -10.75 3.43 -9.21
C GLN A 103 -9.28 3.83 -9.29
N LEU A 104 -8.58 3.51 -10.39
CA LEU A 104 -7.19 3.93 -10.57
C LEU A 104 -7.04 5.45 -10.70
N GLU A 105 -7.97 6.14 -11.37
CA GLU A 105 -7.89 7.59 -11.47
C GLU A 105 -8.15 8.26 -10.12
N ALA A 106 -9.08 7.73 -9.32
CA ALA A 106 -9.32 8.19 -7.95
C ALA A 106 -8.12 7.93 -7.02
N SER A 107 -7.43 6.78 -7.15
CA SER A 107 -6.29 6.45 -6.29
C SER A 107 -5.07 7.36 -6.46
N LYS A 108 -5.02 8.12 -7.57
CA LYS A 108 -3.96 9.11 -7.81
C LYS A 108 -4.07 10.35 -6.93
N GLU A 109 -5.21 10.57 -6.27
CA GLU A 109 -5.33 11.66 -5.29
C GLU A 109 -4.38 11.46 -4.09
N TRP A 110 -3.93 10.22 -3.88
CA TRP A 110 -3.12 9.79 -2.74
C TRP A 110 -1.65 9.49 -3.11
N ASN A 111 -1.23 9.65 -4.37
CA ASN A 111 0.13 9.31 -4.85
C ASN A 111 0.97 10.52 -5.27
#